data_AF-K2B7M6-F1
#
_entry.id   AF-K2B7M6-F1
#
_cell.length_a   1.000
_cell.length_b   1.000
_cell.length_c   1.000
_cell.angle_alpha   90.00
_cell.angle_beta   90.00
_cell.angle_gamma   90.00
#
_symmetry.space_group_name_H-M   'P 1'
#
loop_
_entity.id
_entity.type
_entity.pdbx_description
1 polymer ?
#
loop_
_entity_poly.entity_id
_entity_poly.type
_entity_poly.pdbx_seq_one_letter_code
_entity_poly.pdbx_strand_id
1 'polypeptide(L)' 'MFDFLFGLLSHDLGIDLGTANTLVWVRNKGIIIREPSVVARHKK' A
#
# COMPACT_ATOMS: atom_id res chain seq x y z
N MET A 1 19.09 -9.84 -15.99
CA MET A 1 18.39 -9.36 -17.21
C MET A 1 16.91 -9.16 -16.94
N PHE A 2 16.22 -10.15 -16.35
CA PHE A 2 14.80 -10.03 -16.01
C PHE A 2 14.50 -8.98 -14.92
N ASP A 3 15.39 -8.79 -13.94
CA ASP A 3 15.18 -7.82 -12.85
C ASP A 3 15.02 -6.37 -13.34
N PHE A 4 15.73 -6.01 -14.41
CA PHE A 4 15.63 -4.69 -15.03
C PHE A 4 14.26 -4.47 -15.68
N LEU A 5 13.73 -5.50 -16.37
CA LEU A 5 12.40 -5.45 -16.97
C LEU A 5 11.29 -5.37 -15.91
N PHE A 6 11.44 -6.10 -14.79
CA PHE A 6 10.49 -6.03 -13.68
C PHE A 6 10.55 -4.68 -12.93
N GLY A 7 11.73 -4.07 -12.81
CA GLY A 7 11.89 -2.75 -12.20
C GLY A 7 11.23 -1.62 -13.01
N LEU A 8 11.09 -1.77 -14.33
CA LEU A 8 10.38 -0.80 -15.18
C LEU A 8 8.86 -0.89 -15.07
N LEU A 9 8.33 -2.04 -14.60
CA LEU A 9 6.90 -2.30 -14.46
C LEU A 9 6.41 -2.18 -13.01
N SER A 10 7.32 -2.00 -12.05
CA SER A 10 6.95 -1.81 -10.65
C SER A 10 6.46 -0.39 -10.38
N HIS A 11 5.53 -0.26 -9.45
CA HIS A 11 5.09 1.04 -8.93
C HIS A 11 5.80 1.32 -7.61
N ASP A 12 6.37 2.51 -7.49
CA ASP A 12 6.90 2.98 -6.20
C ASP A 12 5.74 3.27 -5.25
N LEU A 13 5.73 2.57 -4.11
CA LEU A 13 4.70 2.60 -3.09
C LEU A 13 5.29 3.05 -1.74
N GLY A 14 4.56 3.89 -1.02
CA GLY A 14 4.76 4.16 0.40
C GLY A 14 3.54 3.69 1.17
N ILE A 15 3.73 2.99 2.28
CA ILE A 15 2.64 2.51 3.14
C ILE A 15 2.87 3.04 4.55
N ASP A 16 1.88 3.75 5.08
CA ASP A 16 1.82 4.18 6.47
C ASP A 16 0.83 3.29 7.22
N LEU A 17 1.34 2.55 8.20
CA LEU A 17 0.59 1.59 9.02
C LEU A 17 0.29 2.22 10.38
N GLY A 18 -0.61 3.19 10.39
CA GLY A 18 -1.10 3.82 11.60
C GLY A 18 -2.03 2.89 12.40
N THR A 19 -2.16 3.17 13.70
CA THR A 19 -3.04 2.42 14.61
C THR A 19 -4.52 2.52 14.23
N ALA A 20 -4.96 3.69 13.76
CA ALA A 20 -6.34 3.93 13.35
C ALA A 20 -6.56 3.82 11.84
N ASN A 21 -5.57 4.20 11.03
CA ASN A 21 -5.69 4.26 9.58
C ASN A 21 -4.44 3.72 8.88
N THR A 22 -4.67 3.05 7.75
CA THR A 22 -3.64 2.64 6.81
C THR A 22 -3.74 3.53 5.58
N LEU A 23 -2.62 4.13 5.18
CA LEU A 23 -2.53 4.95 3.99
C LEU A 23 -1.59 4.31 2.98
N VAL A 24 -1.94 4.38 1.70
CA VAL A 24 -1.07 3.98 0.60
C VAL A 24 -0.84 5.18 -0.31
N TRP A 25 0.43 5.50 -0.53
CA TRP A 25 0.90 6.52 -1.45
C TRP A 25 1.54 5.86 -2.67
N VAL A 26 1.30 6.43 -3.86
CA VAL A 26 1.96 6.05 -5.10
C VAL A 26 2.71 7.25 -5.67
N ARG A 27 3.95 7.03 -6.12
CA ARG A 27 4.74 8.08 -6.79
C ARG A 27 3.95 8.69 -7.94
N ASN A 28 3.92 10.03 -7.98
CA ASN A 28 3.19 10.85 -8.95
C ASN A 28 1.65 10.73 -8.91
N LYS A 29 1.07 10.00 -7.95
CA LYS A 29 -0.40 9.94 -7.75
C LYS A 29 -0.85 10.43 -6.37
N GLY A 30 0.05 10.51 -5.39
CA GLY A 30 -0.31 10.92 -4.03
C GLY A 30 -0.88 9.76 -3.21
N ILE A 31 -1.62 10.08 -2.13
CA ILE A 31 -2.32 9.09 -1.30
C ILE A 31 -3.54 8.59 -2.07
N ILE A 32 -3.54 7.31 -2.43
CA ILE A 32 -4.60 6.67 -3.19
C ILE A 32 -5.51 5.78 -2.34
N ILE A 33 -5.08 5.40 -1.13
CA ILE A 33 -5.86 4.62 -0.16
C ILE A 33 -5.75 5.30 1.19
N ARG A 34 -6.88 5.43 1.90
CA ARG A 34 -6.98 5.88 3.29
C ARG A 34 -8.11 5.13 3.97
N GLU A 35 -7.78 3.98 4.53
CA GLU A 35 -8.76 3.07 5.13
C GLU A 35 -8.51 2.90 6.63
N PRO A 36 -9.50 2.48 7.43
CA PRO A 36 -9.29 2.09 8.82
C PRO A 36 -8.35 0.88 8.95
N SER A 37 -7.43 0.91 9.91
CA SER A 37 -6.50 -0.19 10.22
C SER A 37 -7.19 -1.29 11.04
N VAL A 38 -8.19 -1.95 10.46
CA VAL A 38 -9.05 -2.92 11.15
C VAL A 38 -9.26 -4.18 10.33
N VAL A 39 -9.55 -5.28 11.02
CA VAL A 39 -9.97 -6.53 10.38
C VAL A 39 -11.14 -7.12 11.16
N ALA A 40 -12.20 -7.51 10.46
CA ALA A 40 -13.30 -8.25 11.06
C ALA A 40 -12.88 -9.70 11.31
N ARG A 41 -13.10 -10.21 12.52
CA ARG A 41 -12.82 -11.61 12.88
C ARG A 41 -14.06 -12.23 13.48
N HIS A 42 -14.48 -13.36 12.93
CA HIS A 42 -15.50 -14.19 13.57
C HIS A 42 -14.92 -14.81 14.85
N LYS A 43 -15.53 -14.54 15.99
CA LYS A 43 -15.20 -15.24 17.24
C LYS A 43 -16.04 -16.51 17.31
N LYS A 44 -15.37 -17.64 17.53
CA LYS A 44 -16.03 -18.89 17.87
C LYS A 44 -16.71 -18.75 19.24
#